data_AF-A0A0D7W1T7-F1
#
_entry.id   AF-A0A0D7W1T7-F1
#
_cell.length_a   1.000
_cell.length_b   1.000
_cell.length_c   1.000
_cell.angle_alpha   90.00
_cell.angle_beta   90.00
_cell.angle_gamma   90.00
#
_symmetry.space_group_name_H-M   'P 1'
#
loop_
_entity.id
_entity.type
_entity.pdbx_description
1 polymer ?
#
loop_
_entity_poly.entity_id
_entity_poly.type
_entity_poly.pdbx_seq_one_letter_code
_entity_poly.pdbx_strand_id
1 'polypeptide(L)'
;MNLHKVLKIVAFALAIIGAIFALMIMGGDEESAQSMSGNMLYVAYAVLGIVVLLVVLFVIKGLFAGDIKKTLLTVGAFLIIIAISFGISSGSDLDLQPFIQKGTDVTESTSKTVGAGLIAFYILAVLAIGSMLVGGAKKILNR
;
A
#
# COMPACT_ATOMS: atom_id res chain seq x y z
N MET A 1 25.39 -9.29 5.93
CA MET A 1 24.74 -8.34 6.86
C MET A 1 23.25 -8.33 6.55
N ASN A 2 22.38 -8.59 7.52
CA ASN A 2 20.94 -8.74 7.31
C ASN A 2 20.37 -7.54 6.53
N LEU A 3 19.67 -7.80 5.43
CA LEU A 3 19.03 -6.81 4.57
C LEU A 3 18.19 -5.80 5.39
N HIS A 4 17.55 -6.29 6.46
CA HIS A 4 16.84 -5.48 7.44
C HIS A 4 17.72 -4.40 8.12
N LYS A 5 18.99 -4.67 8.43
CA LYS A 5 19.90 -3.67 9.00
C LYS A 5 20.26 -2.58 8.01
N VAL A 6 20.43 -2.93 6.72
CA VAL A 6 20.72 -1.96 5.66
C VAL A 6 19.51 -1.09 5.36
N LEU A 7 18.30 -1.67 5.27
CA LEU A 7 17.09 -0.87 5.06
C LEU A 7 16.84 0.10 6.23
N LYS A 8 17.07 -0.36 7.46
CA LYS A 8 16.92 0.47 8.65
C LYS A 8 17.91 1.64 8.67
N ILE A 9 19.16 1.43 8.25
CA ILE A 9 20.15 2.50 8.20
C ILE A 9 19.80 3.55 7.13
N VAL A 10 19.32 3.10 5.96
CA VAL A 10 18.91 3.99 4.86
C VAL A 10 17.66 4.78 5.24
N ALA A 11 16.66 4.13 5.84
CA ALA A 11 15.45 4.81 6.32
C ALA A 11 15.76 5.84 7.41
N PHE A 12 16.67 5.52 8.33
CA PHE A 12 17.11 6.44 9.38
C PHE A 12 17.87 7.64 8.80
N ALA A 13 18.76 7.43 7.83
CA ALA A 13 19.46 8.51 7.14
C ALA A 13 18.49 9.45 6.39
N LEU A 14 17.50 8.89 5.68
CA LEU A 14 16.47 9.67 5.00
C LEU A 14 15.61 10.49 5.98
N ALA A 15 15.28 9.92 7.15
CA ALA A 15 14.54 10.63 8.20
C ALA A 15 15.32 11.84 8.74
N ILE A 16 16.64 11.69 8.96
CA ILE A 16 17.50 12.80 9.40
C ILE A 16 17.55 13.90 8.34
N ILE A 17 17.73 13.55 7.07
CA ILE A 17 17.76 14.52 5.97
C ILE A 17 16.44 15.28 5.88
N GLY A 18 15.31 14.58 5.99
CA GLY A 18 13.98 15.20 6.01
C GLY A 18 13.77 16.14 7.21
N ALA A 19 14.24 15.76 8.40
CA ALA A 19 14.15 16.60 9.59
C ALA A 19 14.98 17.88 9.47
N ILE A 20 16.20 17.80 8.92
CA ILE A 20 17.06 18.97 8.67
C ILE A 20 16.36 19.95 7.73
N PHE A 21 15.76 19.46 6.65
CA PHE A 21 15.00 20.30 5.72
C PHE A 21 13.78 20.96 6.36
N ALA A 22 13.05 20.26 7.22
CA ALA A 22 11.92 20.83 7.96
C ALA A 22 12.35 21.96 8.92
N LEU A 23 13.46 21.77 9.64
CA LEU A 23 14.01 22.79 10.54
C LEU A 23 14.52 24.01 9.77
N MET A 24 15.10 23.80 8.58
CA MET A 24 15.58 24.89 7.72
C MET A 24 14.43 25.78 7.21
N ILE A 25 13.25 25.21 6.95
CA ILE A 25 12.04 25.99 6.58
C ILE A 25 11.51 26.78 7.77
N MET A 26 11.44 26.14 8.94
CA MET A 26 10.87 26.76 10.14
C MET A 26 11.70 27.96 10.64
N GLY A 27 12.99 28.01 10.33
CA GLY A 27 13.91 29.08 10.72
C GLY A 27 14.17 30.17 9.68
N GLY A 28 13.52 30.15 8.52
CA GLY A 28 13.71 31.15 7.46
C GLY A 28 12.66 32.27 7.47
N ASP A 29 13.02 33.47 7.00
CA ASP A 29 12.10 34.61 6.83
C ASP A 29 11.03 34.30 5.77
N GLU A 30 9.83 34.92 5.84
CA GLU A 30 8.66 34.59 5.01
C GLU A 30 8.95 34.56 3.49
N GLU A 31 9.77 35.49 2.98
CA GLU A 31 10.13 35.59 1.56
C GLU A 31 11.11 34.48 1.13
N SER A 32 12.06 34.14 2.00
CA SER A 32 12.96 32.99 1.83
C SER A 32 12.24 31.65 2.00
N ALA A 33 11.25 31.56 2.89
CA ALA A 33 10.44 30.37 3.10
C ALA A 33 9.57 30.08 1.86
N GLN A 34 8.98 31.11 1.25
CA GLN A 34 8.16 30.95 0.04
C GLN A 34 8.98 30.50 -1.17
N SER A 35 10.14 31.13 -1.41
CA SER A 35 11.05 30.74 -2.51
C SER A 35 11.71 29.38 -2.29
N MET A 36 12.06 29.03 -1.04
CA MET A 36 12.56 27.69 -0.71
C MET A 36 11.48 26.62 -0.79
N SER A 37 10.19 26.93 -0.52
CA SER A 37 9.10 25.95 -0.56
C SER A 37 8.92 25.33 -1.96
N GLY A 38 9.00 26.12 -3.03
CA GLY A 38 8.90 25.65 -4.41
C GLY A 38 10.09 24.80 -4.82
N ASN A 39 11.32 25.27 -4.55
CA ASN A 39 12.54 24.52 -4.85
C ASN A 39 12.65 23.22 -4.03
N MET A 40 12.14 23.22 -2.80
CA MET A 40 12.15 22.04 -1.94
C MET A 40 11.07 21.03 -2.33
N LEU A 41 9.96 21.43 -2.97
CA LEU A 41 9.00 20.49 -3.54
C LEU A 41 9.63 19.63 -4.63
N TYR A 42 10.48 20.22 -5.48
CA TYR A 42 11.25 19.48 -6.48
C TYR A 42 12.27 18.53 -5.83
N VAL A 43 12.95 18.97 -4.76
CA VAL A 43 13.86 18.11 -3.99
C VAL A 43 13.10 16.97 -3.32
N ALA A 44 11.92 17.23 -2.76
CA ALA A 44 11.07 16.22 -2.12
C ALA A 44 10.57 15.19 -3.15
N TYR A 45 10.15 15.61 -4.34
CA TYR A 45 9.82 14.69 -5.42
C TYR A 45 11.03 13.90 -5.92
N ALA A 46 12.21 14.52 -6.01
CA ALA A 46 13.44 13.82 -6.37
C ALA A 46 13.82 12.76 -5.34
N VAL A 47 13.75 13.09 -4.04
CA VAL A 47 13.99 12.15 -2.94
C VAL A 47 12.93 11.04 -2.97
N LEU A 48 11.64 11.37 -3.12
CA LEU A 48 10.57 10.38 -3.24
C LEU A 48 10.81 9.45 -4.43
N GLY A 49 11.23 9.97 -5.57
CA GLY A 49 11.63 9.18 -6.74
C GLY A 49 12.78 8.22 -6.44
N ILE A 50 13.83 8.70 -5.74
CA ILE A 50 14.96 7.86 -5.32
C ILE A 50 14.50 6.78 -4.35
N VAL A 51 13.64 7.10 -3.37
CA VAL A 51 13.12 6.11 -2.42
C VAL A 51 12.29 5.05 -3.14
N VAL A 52 11.38 5.45 -4.02
CA VAL A 52 10.58 4.52 -4.83
C VAL A 52 11.49 3.62 -5.66
N LEU A 53 12.49 4.19 -6.34
CA LEU A 53 13.43 3.42 -7.15
C LEU A 53 14.22 2.41 -6.31
N LEU A 54 14.76 2.83 -5.15
CA LEU A 54 15.45 1.94 -4.24
C LEU A 54 14.53 0.81 -3.76
N VAL A 55 13.31 1.14 -3.31
CA VAL A 55 12.32 0.15 -2.86
C VAL A 55 12.02 -0.85 -3.96
N VAL A 56 11.78 -0.40 -5.19
CA VAL A 56 11.53 -1.29 -6.34
C VAL A 56 12.73 -2.22 -6.59
N LEU A 57 13.95 -1.69 -6.65
CA LEU A 57 15.16 -2.51 -6.81
C LEU A 57 15.34 -3.52 -5.67
N PHE A 58 15.06 -3.10 -4.43
CA PHE A 58 15.16 -3.96 -3.25
C PHE A 58 14.11 -5.07 -3.25
N VAL A 59 12.87 -4.75 -3.62
CA VAL A 59 11.79 -5.73 -3.75
C VAL A 59 12.15 -6.74 -4.82
N ILE A 60 12.54 -6.30 -6.02
CA ILE A 60 12.94 -7.18 -7.12
C ILE A 60 14.10 -8.08 -6.69
N LYS A 61 15.18 -7.52 -6.13
CA LYS A 61 16.33 -8.30 -5.65
C LYS A 61 15.92 -9.28 -4.54
N GLY A 62 15.02 -8.88 -3.64
CA GLY A 62 14.47 -9.73 -2.59
C GLY A 62 13.64 -10.89 -3.14
N LEU A 63 12.83 -10.64 -4.17
CA LEU A 63 12.03 -11.66 -4.85
C LEU A 63 12.91 -12.72 -5.52
N PHE A 64 13.98 -12.30 -6.21
CA PHE A 64 14.92 -13.23 -6.87
C PHE A 64 15.84 -13.96 -5.91
N ALA A 65 16.18 -13.36 -4.77
CA ALA A 65 16.98 -14.01 -3.74
C ALA A 65 16.18 -15.00 -2.87
N GLY A 66 14.86 -14.86 -2.86
CA GLY A 66 13.93 -15.72 -2.12
C GLY A 66 13.40 -16.91 -2.92
N ASP A 67 12.40 -17.59 -2.35
CA ASP A 67 11.66 -18.64 -3.04
C ASP A 67 10.60 -18.01 -3.95
N ILE A 68 11.02 -17.66 -5.17
CA ILE A 68 10.16 -16.98 -6.14
C ILE A 68 8.90 -17.79 -6.46
N LYS A 69 8.95 -19.13 -6.38
CA LYS A 69 7.79 -20.00 -6.62
C LYS A 69 6.73 -19.79 -5.55
N LYS A 70 7.13 -19.76 -4.27
CA LYS A 70 6.20 -19.48 -3.18
C LYS A 70 5.64 -18.06 -3.27
N THR A 71 6.47 -17.08 -3.61
CA THR A 71 5.97 -15.71 -3.78
C THR A 71 4.97 -15.62 -4.92
N LEU A 72 5.26 -16.20 -6.10
CA LEU A 72 4.32 -16.26 -7.21
C LEU A 72 3.03 -16.99 -6.84
N LEU A 73 3.12 -18.08 -6.08
CA LEU A 73 1.95 -18.82 -5.61
C LEU A 73 1.06 -17.93 -4.73
N THR A 74 1.65 -17.24 -3.75
CA THR A 74 0.88 -16.35 -2.86
C THR A 74 0.26 -15.17 -3.59
N VAL A 75 1.02 -14.51 -4.47
CA VAL A 75 0.53 -13.40 -5.29
C VAL A 75 -0.55 -13.88 -6.27
N GLY A 76 -0.34 -15.03 -6.91
CA GLY A 76 -1.30 -15.64 -7.82
C GLY A 76 -2.61 -16.00 -7.12
N ALA A 77 -2.55 -16.62 -5.94
CA ALA A 77 -3.73 -16.92 -5.13
C ALA A 77 -4.50 -15.65 -4.75
N PHE A 78 -3.80 -14.58 -4.38
CA PHE A 78 -4.42 -13.29 -4.10
C PHE A 78 -5.08 -12.68 -5.34
N LEU A 79 -4.42 -12.73 -6.50
CA LEU A 79 -4.99 -12.25 -7.76
C LEU A 79 -6.21 -13.05 -8.21
N ILE A 80 -6.23 -14.37 -7.98
CA ILE A 80 -7.42 -15.20 -8.24
C ILE A 80 -8.60 -14.74 -7.40
N ILE A 81 -8.38 -14.42 -6.12
CA ILE A 81 -9.45 -13.91 -5.25
C ILE A 81 -9.97 -12.56 -5.77
N ILE A 82 -9.08 -11.65 -6.19
CA ILE A 82 -9.49 -10.38 -6.81
C ILE A 82 -10.29 -10.63 -8.10
N ALA A 83 -9.82 -11.52 -8.97
CA ALA A 83 -10.51 -11.83 -10.23
C ALA A 83 -11.90 -12.40 -10.00
N ILE A 84 -12.05 -13.33 -9.06
CA ILE A 84 -13.36 -13.87 -8.64
C ILE A 84 -14.24 -12.75 -8.08
N SER A 85 -13.69 -11.90 -7.21
CA SER A 85 -14.44 -10.80 -6.59
C SER A 85 -14.93 -9.78 -7.61
N PHE A 86 -14.10 -9.46 -8.61
CA PHE A 86 -14.47 -8.57 -9.71
C PHE A 86 -15.49 -9.20 -10.68
N GLY A 87 -15.43 -10.52 -10.87
CA GLY A 87 -16.39 -11.27 -11.68
C GLY A 87 -17.77 -11.38 -11.03
N ILE A 88 -17.83 -11.51 -9.70
CA ILE A 88 -19.09 -11.57 -8.93
C ILE A 88 -19.65 -10.18 -8.66
N SER A 89 -18.80 -9.16 -8.50
CA SER A 89 -19.29 -7.81 -8.22
C SER A 89 -20.09 -7.24 -9.38
N SER A 90 -21.28 -6.74 -9.06
CA SER A 90 -22.09 -5.91 -9.95
C SER A 90 -22.05 -4.45 -9.45
N GLY A 91 -22.07 -3.50 -10.39
CA GLY A 91 -22.10 -2.07 -10.10
C GLY A 91 -23.51 -1.49 -10.07
N SER A 92 -24.51 -2.28 -10.50
CA SER A 92 -25.91 -1.90 -10.62
C SER A 92 -26.77 -2.31 -9.42
N ASP A 93 -26.19 -3.03 -8.46
CA ASP A 93 -26.92 -3.53 -7.28
C ASP A 93 -27.22 -2.43 -6.26
N LEU A 94 -26.55 -1.26 -6.39
CA LEU A 94 -26.69 -0.12 -5.50
C LEU A 94 -27.42 1.01 -6.22
N ASP A 95 -28.47 1.55 -5.62
CA ASP A 95 -29.10 2.77 -6.11
C ASP A 95 -28.11 3.94 -6.00
N LEU A 96 -27.67 4.46 -7.15
CA LEU A 96 -26.69 5.54 -7.25
C LEU A 96 -27.33 6.92 -7.05
N GLN A 97 -28.66 7.03 -7.10
CA GLN A 97 -29.41 8.27 -6.88
C GLN A 97 -28.99 9.04 -5.60
N PRO A 98 -28.87 8.42 -4.42
CA PRO A 98 -28.44 9.11 -3.20
C PRO A 98 -26.99 9.62 -3.23
N PHE A 99 -26.12 9.08 -4.09
CA PHE A 99 -24.74 9.55 -4.24
C PHE A 99 -24.63 10.68 -5.24
N ILE A 100 -25.41 10.60 -6.33
CA ILE A 100 -25.53 11.65 -7.34
C ILE A 100 -26.18 12.91 -6.71
N GLN A 101 -27.20 12.73 -5.86
CA GLN A 101 -27.83 13.84 -5.12
C GLN A 101 -26.89 14.55 -4.14
N LYS A 102 -25.83 13.86 -3.68
CA LYS A 102 -24.76 14.45 -2.85
C LYS A 102 -23.67 15.16 -3.66
N GLY A 103 -23.86 15.30 -4.98
CA GLY A 103 -22.89 15.92 -5.88
C GLY A 103 -21.69 15.03 -6.21
N THR A 104 -21.82 13.72 -5.99
CA THR A 104 -20.76 12.74 -6.27
C THR A 104 -21.06 12.03 -7.59
N ASP A 105 -20.19 12.19 -8.59
CA ASP A 105 -20.26 11.45 -9.86
C ASP A 105 -19.83 9.99 -9.66
N VAL A 106 -20.67 9.19 -8.98
CA VAL A 106 -20.45 7.75 -8.84
C VAL A 106 -21.00 7.05 -10.08
N THR A 107 -20.11 6.59 -10.94
CA THR A 107 -20.46 5.74 -12.08
C THR A 107 -20.65 4.28 -11.64
N GLU A 108 -21.40 3.50 -12.43
CA GLU A 108 -21.54 2.05 -12.23
C GLU A 108 -20.18 1.32 -12.20
N SER A 109 -19.20 1.80 -12.98
CA SER A 109 -17.84 1.25 -13.00
C SER A 109 -17.10 1.47 -11.67
N THR A 110 -17.24 2.66 -11.09
CA THR A 110 -16.71 2.97 -9.75
C THR A 110 -17.37 2.10 -8.70
N SER A 111 -18.70 1.99 -8.73
CA SER A 111 -19.48 1.15 -7.82
C SER A 111 -19.04 -0.32 -7.90
N LYS A 112 -18.90 -0.86 -9.12
CA LYS A 112 -18.43 -2.23 -9.34
C LYS A 112 -17.02 -2.47 -8.79
N THR A 113 -16.11 -1.52 -8.95
CA THR A 113 -14.73 -1.65 -8.46
C THR A 113 -14.67 -1.65 -6.93
N VAL A 114 -15.47 -0.79 -6.30
CA VAL A 114 -15.59 -0.74 -4.84
C VAL A 114 -16.26 -2.01 -4.31
N GLY A 115 -17.34 -2.47 -4.94
CA GLY A 115 -18.01 -3.73 -4.62
C GLY A 115 -17.07 -4.94 -4.73
N ALA A 116 -16.27 -5.00 -5.78
CA ALA A 116 -15.24 -6.03 -5.97
C ALA A 116 -14.19 -5.99 -4.85
N GLY A 117 -13.77 -4.79 -4.43
CA GLY A 117 -12.87 -4.62 -3.30
C GLY A 117 -13.45 -5.11 -1.98
N LEU A 118 -14.73 -4.82 -1.72
CA LEU A 118 -15.45 -5.30 -0.54
C LEU A 118 -15.60 -6.83 -0.54
N ILE A 119 -15.99 -7.43 -1.66
CA ILE A 119 -16.11 -8.89 -1.80
C ILE A 119 -14.76 -9.56 -1.57
N ALA A 120 -13.68 -9.02 -2.16
CA ALA A 120 -12.33 -9.54 -1.96
C ALA A 120 -11.91 -9.46 -0.49
N PHE A 121 -12.20 -8.34 0.17
CA PHE A 121 -11.95 -8.16 1.60
C PHE A 121 -12.69 -9.19 2.45
N TYR A 122 -13.99 -9.41 2.20
CA TYR A 122 -14.78 -10.38 2.96
C TYR A 122 -14.29 -11.82 2.78
N ILE A 123 -13.94 -12.22 1.55
CA ILE A 123 -13.36 -13.54 1.28
C ILE A 123 -12.05 -13.72 2.07
N LEU A 124 -11.16 -12.75 1.99
CA LEU A 124 -9.87 -12.80 2.70
C LEU A 124 -10.05 -12.76 4.22
N ALA A 125 -11.00 -11.99 4.72
CA ALA A 125 -11.29 -11.90 6.15
C ALA A 125 -11.77 -13.25 6.70
N VAL A 126 -12.69 -13.92 6.01
CA VAL A 126 -13.16 -15.26 6.41
C VAL A 126 -12.02 -16.28 6.37
N LEU A 127 -11.20 -16.26 5.31
CA LEU A 127 -10.03 -17.14 5.21
C LEU A 127 -9.01 -16.88 6.33
N ALA A 128 -8.76 -15.62 6.68
CA ALA A 128 -7.85 -15.24 7.76
C ALA A 128 -8.36 -15.73 9.12
N ILE A 129 -9.63 -15.43 9.44
CA ILE A 129 -10.25 -15.85 10.70
C ILE A 129 -10.25 -17.39 10.78
N GLY A 130 -10.68 -18.08 9.73
CA GLY A 130 -10.69 -19.55 9.68
C GLY A 130 -9.29 -20.14 9.86
N SER A 131 -8.28 -19.58 9.21
CA SER A 131 -6.88 -20.01 9.35
C SER A 131 -6.36 -19.81 10.78
N MET A 132 -6.69 -18.68 11.41
CA MET A 132 -6.31 -18.40 12.80
C MET A 132 -7.00 -19.35 13.78
N LEU A 133 -8.29 -19.65 13.59
CA LEU A 133 -9.04 -20.58 14.44
C LEU A 133 -8.48 -22.00 14.33
N VAL A 134 -8.22 -22.50 13.11
CA VAL A 134 -7.62 -23.83 12.90
C VAL A 134 -6.20 -23.88 13.45
N GLY A 135 -5.40 -22.84 13.22
CA GLY A 135 -4.04 -22.73 13.76
C GLY A 135 -4.03 -22.70 15.29
N GLY A 136 -4.94 -21.95 15.91
CA GLY A 136 -5.13 -21.87 17.35
C GLY A 136 -5.61 -23.19 17.93
N ALA A 137 -6.62 -23.82 17.33
CA ALA A 137 -7.15 -25.11 17.76
C ALA A 137 -6.09 -26.21 17.67
N LYS A 138 -5.34 -26.31 16.56
CA LYS A 138 -4.24 -27.27 16.43
C LYS A 138 -3.16 -27.04 17.49
N LYS A 139 -2.83 -25.80 17.84
CA LYS A 139 -1.84 -25.50 18.88
C LYS A 139 -2.28 -25.96 20.28
N ILE A 140 -3.59 -25.93 20.54
CA ILE A 140 -4.17 -26.41 21.81
C ILE A 140 -4.29 -27.93 21.81
N LEU A 141 -4.73 -28.52 20.71
CA LEU A 141 -4.99 -29.96 20.58
C LEU A 141 -3.71 -30.78 20.39
N ASN A 142 -2.67 -30.21 19.76
CA ASN A 142 -1.39 -30.85 19.49
C ASN A 142 -0.35 -30.53 20.59
N ARG A 143 -0.84 -30.42 21.84
CA ARG A 143 -0.04 -30.57 23.06
C ARG A 143 0.30 -32.03 23.26
#